data_AF-A0A5Q0GX87-F1
#
_entry.id   AF-A0A5Q0GX87-F1
#
_cell.length_a   1.000
_cell.length_b   1.000
_cell.length_c   1.000
_cell.angle_alpha   90.00
_cell.angle_beta   90.00
_cell.angle_gamma   90.00
#
_symmetry.space_group_name_H-M   'P 1'
#
loop_
_entity.id
_entity.type
_entity.pdbx_description
1 polymer ?
#
loop_
_entity_poly.entity_id
_entity_poly.type
_entity_poly.pdbx_seq_one_letter_code
_entity_poly.pdbx_strand_id
1 'polypeptide(L)'
;MELDPAGRGRPRRAGRPAHRGRVGGAAPAAQGERGTEAGQRDPQGRVRVFRGGTRPDPATVAKLVEQLRGRFGVEFVLRVLGVASSTYHGWVARQAAPSRREREDRAITAEIADIHIASGRTYGSPRVHQILRRRGVRVSRKRVGRLMRQAGL
;
A
#
# COMPACT_ATOMS: atom_id res chain seq x y z
N MET A 1 -63.44 0.75 5.45
CA MET A 1 -62.25 1.55 5.81
C MET A 1 -61.03 0.77 5.36
N GLU A 2 -60.13 1.21 4.49
CA GLU A 2 -60.05 2.41 3.66
C GLU A 2 -58.88 2.16 2.67
N LEU A 3 -59.22 2.02 1.38
CA LEU A 3 -58.60 2.66 0.21
C LEU A 3 -57.05 2.71 0.11
N ASP A 4 -56.47 1.74 -0.63
CA ASP A 4 -55.73 1.82 -1.90
C ASP A 4 -54.85 3.06 -2.30
N PRO A 5 -53.94 2.93 -3.31
CA PRO A 5 -52.53 3.29 -3.18
C PRO A 5 -52.07 4.31 -4.25
N ALA A 6 -50.76 4.38 -4.48
CA ALA A 6 -50.09 4.61 -5.78
C ALA A 6 -49.14 5.81 -5.90
N GLY A 7 -48.00 5.51 -6.51
CA GLY A 7 -47.42 6.35 -7.56
C GLY A 7 -46.10 7.01 -7.20
N ARG A 8 -45.18 7.26 -8.13
CA ARG A 8 -45.09 7.03 -9.58
C ARG A 8 -43.62 7.33 -9.90
N GLY A 9 -42.95 6.43 -10.62
CA GLY A 9 -41.72 6.81 -11.32
C GLY A 9 -42.01 7.75 -12.50
N ARG A 10 -41.00 8.51 -12.93
CA ARG A 10 -40.75 9.06 -14.30
C ARG A 10 -39.66 10.17 -14.22
N PRO A 11 -39.01 10.58 -15.31
CA PRO A 11 -38.36 9.75 -16.34
C PRO A 11 -36.97 10.32 -16.75
N ARG A 12 -36.28 9.56 -17.61
CA ARG A 12 -35.13 9.98 -18.42
C ARG A 12 -35.49 11.15 -19.34
N ARG A 13 -34.56 12.09 -19.55
CA ARG A 13 -34.53 12.96 -20.73
C ARG A 13 -33.25 12.73 -21.52
N ALA A 14 -33.43 12.36 -22.79
CA ALA A 14 -32.43 12.40 -23.84
C ALA A 14 -32.58 13.73 -24.62
N GLY A 15 -31.52 14.17 -25.33
CA GLY A 15 -31.65 15.10 -26.46
C GLY A 15 -30.56 16.17 -26.61
N ARG A 16 -29.65 15.93 -27.56
CA ARG A 16 -28.68 16.81 -28.27
C ARG A 16 -29.37 18.04 -28.93
N PRO A 17 -28.68 19.11 -29.43
CA PRO A 17 -27.56 19.02 -30.38
C PRO A 17 -26.45 20.10 -30.30
N ALA A 18 -25.47 19.96 -31.19
CA ALA A 18 -24.35 20.86 -31.45
C ALA A 18 -24.73 22.00 -32.41
N HIS A 19 -24.12 23.18 -32.23
CA HIS A 19 -24.02 24.20 -33.29
C HIS A 19 -22.57 24.71 -33.43
N ARG A 20 -22.12 24.70 -34.68
CA ARG A 20 -20.89 25.30 -35.21
C ARG A 20 -21.09 26.80 -35.43
N GLY A 21 -20.02 27.57 -35.15
CA GLY A 21 -19.58 28.71 -35.97
C GLY A 21 -19.95 30.11 -35.49
N ARG A 22 -18.96 30.95 -35.18
CA ARG A 22 -18.39 31.95 -36.12
C ARG A 22 -17.17 32.66 -35.53
N VAL A 23 -16.30 33.04 -36.45
CA VAL A 23 -15.01 33.74 -36.38
C VAL A 23 -15.21 35.25 -36.13
N GLY A 24 -14.24 35.90 -35.47
CA GLY A 24 -14.09 37.37 -35.47
C GLY A 24 -13.19 37.86 -34.33
N GLY A 25 -11.94 38.20 -34.64
CA GLY A 25 -10.91 38.53 -33.65
C GLY A 25 -10.86 39.99 -33.17
N ALA A 26 -10.14 40.20 -32.07
CA ALA A 26 -9.43 41.42 -31.72
C ALA A 26 -8.26 41.08 -30.76
N ALA A 27 -7.18 41.83 -30.89
CA ALA A 27 -5.79 41.58 -30.48
C ALA A 27 -5.54 41.66 -28.94
N PRO A 28 -4.30 41.39 -28.46
CA PRO A 28 -4.03 40.77 -27.16
C PRO A 28 -3.95 41.77 -25.99
N ALA A 29 -4.48 41.35 -24.84
CA ALA A 29 -4.24 42.02 -23.56
C ALA A 29 -3.28 41.18 -22.70
N ALA A 30 -2.17 41.82 -22.36
CA ALA A 30 -1.31 41.65 -21.19
C ALA A 30 -1.10 40.22 -20.64
N GLN A 31 0.15 39.77 -20.73
CA GLN A 31 0.70 38.58 -20.08
C GLN A 31 0.59 38.72 -18.55
N GLY A 32 -0.52 38.24 -17.99
CA GLY A 32 -0.64 37.91 -16.57
C GLY A 32 0.18 36.66 -16.28
N GLU A 33 1.01 36.74 -15.27
CA GLU A 33 2.09 35.80 -14.98
C GLU A 33 1.61 34.36 -14.76
N ARG A 34 2.47 33.46 -15.24
CA ARG A 34 2.31 32.01 -15.23
C ARG A 34 2.10 31.51 -13.80
N GLY A 35 1.20 30.53 -13.69
CA GLY A 35 0.80 29.91 -12.45
C GLY A 35 1.99 29.50 -11.59
N THR A 36 1.82 29.75 -10.29
CA THR A 36 2.65 29.25 -9.20
C THR A 36 3.05 27.80 -9.43
N GLU A 37 4.35 27.58 -9.58
CA GLU A 37 4.93 26.27 -9.76
C GLU A 37 4.67 25.38 -8.54
N ALA A 38 4.43 24.10 -8.81
CA ALA A 38 4.20 23.10 -7.80
C ALA A 38 5.44 22.93 -6.91
N GLY A 39 5.34 23.47 -5.70
CA GLY A 39 6.03 23.05 -4.48
C GLY A 39 7.31 22.25 -4.68
N GLN A 40 8.42 22.95 -4.87
CA GLN A 40 9.73 22.49 -4.41
C GLN A 40 9.63 22.30 -2.89
N ARG A 41 9.21 21.11 -2.47
CA ARG A 41 9.42 20.67 -1.09
C ARG A 41 10.91 20.44 -0.94
N ASP A 42 11.53 21.39 -0.25
CA ASP A 42 12.88 21.34 0.24
C ASP A 42 13.22 19.94 0.84
N PRO A 43 14.25 19.23 0.33
CA PRO A 43 14.66 17.94 0.88
C PRO A 43 15.37 18.05 2.25
N GLN A 44 15.58 19.26 2.79
CA GLN A 44 16.35 19.49 4.02
C GLN A 44 15.64 19.06 5.33
N GLY A 45 14.38 18.62 5.26
CA GLY A 45 13.59 18.20 6.42
C GLY A 45 13.76 16.76 6.89
N ARG A 46 14.85 16.05 6.57
CA ARG A 46 15.13 14.72 7.19
C ARG A 46 16.03 14.85 8.40
N VAL A 47 15.58 15.57 9.43
CA VAL A 47 16.14 15.34 10.77
C VAL A 47 15.81 13.89 11.12
N ARG A 48 16.85 13.05 11.28
CA ARG A 48 16.69 11.69 11.83
C ARG A 48 16.29 11.84 13.30
N VAL A 49 15.00 12.00 13.55
CA VAL A 49 14.42 12.09 14.91
C VAL A 49 14.66 10.78 15.69
N PHE A 50 14.86 9.68 14.97
CA PHE A 50 15.26 8.41 15.56
C PHE A 50 16.77 8.33 15.66
N ARG A 51 17.27 8.19 16.90
CA ARG A 51 18.68 7.87 17.16
C ARG A 51 19.10 6.70 16.28
N GLY A 52 20.14 6.91 15.48
CA GLY A 52 20.83 5.86 14.75
C GLY A 52 21.59 4.95 15.71
N GLY A 53 20.87 4.28 16.60
CA GLY A 53 21.39 3.10 17.27
C GLY A 53 21.30 1.94 16.28
N THR A 54 22.34 1.13 16.22
CA THR A 54 22.34 -0.19 15.59
C THR A 54 21.37 -1.08 16.38
N ARG A 55 20.07 -0.83 16.27
CA ARG A 55 19.06 -1.68 16.89
C ARG A 55 19.24 -3.04 16.24
N PRO A 56 19.60 -4.08 17.02
CA PRO A 56 19.84 -5.38 16.43
C PRO A 56 18.56 -5.82 15.75
N ASP A 57 18.73 -6.36 14.53
CA ASP A 57 17.60 -6.83 13.74
C ASP A 57 16.79 -7.85 14.56
N PRO A 58 15.46 -7.68 14.73
CA PRO A 58 14.65 -8.57 15.56
C PRO A 58 14.78 -10.05 15.19
N ALA A 59 14.98 -10.37 13.91
CA ALA A 59 15.17 -11.75 13.48
C ALA A 59 16.53 -12.30 13.94
N THR A 60 17.59 -11.49 13.86
CA THR A 60 18.91 -11.83 14.40
C THR A 60 18.86 -12.06 15.92
N VAL A 61 18.19 -11.21 16.68
CA VAL A 61 18.02 -11.39 18.13
C VAL A 61 17.23 -12.66 18.44
N ALA A 62 16.12 -12.88 17.75
CA ALA A 62 15.29 -14.08 17.96
C ALA A 62 16.09 -15.36 17.69
N LYS A 63 16.91 -15.39 16.64
CA LYS A 63 17.78 -16.52 16.30
C LYS A 63 18.80 -16.81 17.41
N LEU A 64 19.46 -15.79 17.94
CA LEU A 64 20.43 -15.95 19.02
C LEU A 64 19.78 -16.42 20.33
N VAL A 65 18.60 -15.87 20.66
CA VAL A 65 17.82 -16.34 21.80
C VAL A 65 17.44 -17.80 21.65
N GLU A 66 16.98 -18.23 20.47
CA GLU A 66 16.63 -19.63 20.21
C GLU A 66 17.84 -20.57 20.38
N GLN A 67 19.02 -20.17 19.89
CA GLN A 67 20.25 -20.97 20.00
C GLN A 67 20.77 -21.08 21.44
N LEU A 68 20.59 -20.03 22.26
CA LEU A 68 21.24 -19.93 23.57
C LEU A 68 20.29 -20.15 24.75
N ARG A 69 18.96 -20.12 24.55
CA ARG A 69 17.97 -20.25 25.63
C ARG A 69 18.10 -21.54 26.43
N GLY A 70 18.48 -22.65 25.78
CA GLY A 70 18.63 -23.94 26.45
C GLY A 70 19.80 -24.02 27.42
N ARG A 71 20.83 -23.18 27.24
CA ARG A 71 22.04 -23.17 28.07
C ARG A 71 22.05 -22.04 29.10
N PHE A 72 21.51 -20.88 28.76
CA PHE A 72 21.63 -19.67 29.58
C PHE A 72 20.30 -19.03 29.99
N GLY A 73 19.17 -19.49 29.44
CA GLY A 73 17.88 -18.85 29.62
C GLY A 73 17.72 -17.55 28.82
N VAL A 74 16.47 -17.17 28.53
CA VAL A 74 16.14 -16.03 27.64
C VAL A 74 16.60 -14.69 28.23
N GLU A 75 16.32 -14.44 29.51
CA GLU A 75 16.64 -13.17 30.18
C GLU A 75 18.15 -12.85 30.21
N PHE A 76 18.99 -13.87 30.39
CA PHE A 76 20.44 -13.70 30.34
C PHE A 76 20.91 -13.28 28.94
N VAL A 77 20.43 -13.96 27.91
CA VAL A 77 20.81 -13.67 26.52
C VAL A 77 20.37 -12.27 26.13
N LEU A 78 19.14 -11.86 26.49
CA LEU A 78 18.64 -10.52 26.21
C LEU A 78 19.45 -9.43 26.92
N ARG A 79 19.86 -9.67 28.17
CA ARG A 79 20.72 -8.76 28.92
C ARG A 79 22.07 -8.54 28.23
N VAL A 80 22.72 -9.62 27.79
CA VAL A 80 24.01 -9.54 27.08
C VAL A 80 23.86 -8.82 25.74
N LEU A 81 22.74 -9.01 25.04
CA LEU A 81 22.44 -8.32 23.78
C LEU A 81 21.99 -6.86 23.96
N GLY A 82 21.83 -6.37 25.19
CA GLY A 82 21.32 -5.02 25.47
C GLY A 82 19.88 -4.80 25.02
N VAL A 83 19.07 -5.87 24.93
CA VAL A 83 17.68 -5.81 24.51
C VAL A 83 16.78 -5.94 25.73
N ALA A 84 15.87 -4.98 25.93
CA ALA A 84 14.87 -5.09 27.00
C ALA A 84 13.91 -6.25 26.75
N SER A 85 13.57 -7.01 27.81
CA SER A 85 12.63 -8.15 27.73
C SER A 85 11.28 -7.78 27.10
N SER A 86 10.72 -6.62 27.47
CA SER A 86 9.50 -6.07 26.86
C SER A 86 9.61 -5.84 25.35
N THR A 87 10.81 -5.49 24.85
CA THR A 87 11.05 -5.31 23.41
C THR A 87 11.04 -6.67 22.71
N TYR A 88 11.73 -7.67 23.27
CA TYR A 88 11.75 -9.02 22.72
C TYR A 88 10.34 -9.62 22.65
N HIS A 89 9.61 -9.61 23.77
CA HIS A 89 8.24 -10.12 23.80
C HIS A 89 7.29 -9.31 22.90
N GLY A 90 7.50 -7.99 22.77
CA GLY A 90 6.78 -7.17 21.81
C GLY A 90 7.07 -7.54 20.35
N TRP A 91 8.26 -8.03 20.02
CA TRP A 91 8.55 -8.58 18.69
C TRP A 91 7.88 -9.94 18.49
N VAL A 92 7.98 -10.83 19.49
CA VAL A 92 7.33 -12.16 19.44
C VAL A 92 5.83 -12.01 19.27
N ALA A 93 5.18 -11.12 20.02
CA ALA A 93 3.74 -10.88 19.92
C ALA A 93 3.33 -10.36 18.53
N ARG A 94 4.09 -9.42 17.94
CA ARG A 94 3.82 -8.91 16.58
C ARG A 94 4.00 -9.98 15.51
N GLN A 95 4.96 -10.89 15.70
CA GLN A 95 5.14 -12.02 14.78
C GLN A 95 4.01 -13.05 14.90
N ALA A 96 3.56 -13.33 16.13
CA ALA A 96 2.48 -14.28 16.40
C ALA A 96 1.10 -13.78 15.96
N ALA A 97 0.84 -12.48 16.09
CA ALA A 97 -0.44 -11.86 15.73
C ALA A 97 -0.25 -10.82 14.61
N PRO A 98 -0.09 -11.25 13.34
CA PRO A 98 -0.04 -10.32 12.22
C PRO A 98 -1.37 -9.56 12.13
N SER A 99 -1.28 -8.27 11.86
CA SER A 99 -2.46 -7.42 11.68
C SER A 99 -3.35 -7.94 10.55
N ARG A 100 -4.66 -7.62 10.59
CA ARG A 100 -5.60 -7.98 9.51
C ARG A 100 -5.07 -7.59 8.12
N ARG A 101 -4.41 -6.44 8.03
CA ARG A 101 -3.81 -5.92 6.79
C ARG A 101 -2.62 -6.75 6.33
N GLU A 102 -1.75 -7.17 7.23
CA GLU A 102 -0.60 -8.04 6.90
C GLU A 102 -1.08 -9.43 6.46
N ARG A 103 -2.13 -9.97 7.10
CA ARG A 103 -2.76 -11.22 6.66
C ARG A 103 -3.30 -11.12 5.25
N GLU A 104 -4.03 -10.04 4.94
CA GLU A 104 -4.55 -9.77 3.61
C GLU A 104 -3.42 -9.57 2.59
N ASP A 105 -2.38 -8.79 2.93
CA ASP A 105 -1.20 -8.59 2.08
C ASP A 105 -0.47 -9.91 1.81
N ARG A 106 -0.34 -10.81 2.80
CA ARG A 106 0.22 -12.17 2.59
C ARG A 106 -0.63 -13.00 1.64
N ALA A 107 -1.96 -13.00 1.80
CA ALA A 107 -2.86 -13.72 0.91
C ALA A 107 -2.78 -13.21 -0.54
N ILE A 108 -2.78 -11.88 -0.73
CA ILE A 108 -2.62 -11.27 -2.05
C ILE A 108 -1.24 -11.58 -2.63
N THR A 109 -0.19 -11.57 -1.81
CA THR A 109 1.18 -11.87 -2.25
C THR A 109 1.31 -13.32 -2.73
N ALA A 110 0.65 -14.28 -2.07
CA ALA A 110 0.60 -15.67 -2.52
C ALA A 110 -0.04 -15.77 -3.91
N GLU A 111 -1.19 -15.13 -4.12
CA GLU A 111 -1.84 -15.15 -5.43
C GLU A 111 -1.01 -14.45 -6.53
N ILE A 112 -0.33 -13.35 -6.17
CA ILE A 112 0.65 -12.68 -7.06
C ILE A 112 1.76 -13.65 -7.46
N ALA A 113 2.33 -14.39 -6.51
CA ALA A 113 3.40 -15.36 -6.75
C ALA A 113 2.92 -16.47 -7.70
N ASP A 114 1.72 -17.01 -7.47
CA ASP A 114 1.13 -18.04 -8.33
C ASP A 114 0.96 -17.54 -9.77
N ILE A 115 0.45 -16.32 -9.96
CA ILE A 115 0.30 -15.71 -11.28
C ILE A 115 1.66 -15.50 -11.94
N HIS A 116 2.63 -15.00 -11.18
CA HIS A 116 3.97 -14.73 -11.70
C HIS A 116 4.66 -16.03 -12.15
N ILE A 117 4.57 -17.09 -11.34
CA ILE A 117 5.09 -18.42 -11.68
C ILE A 117 4.37 -19.00 -12.91
N ALA A 118 3.04 -18.99 -12.93
CA ALA A 118 2.24 -19.49 -14.05
C ALA A 118 2.53 -18.76 -15.37
N SER A 119 2.96 -17.50 -15.30
CA SER A 119 3.36 -16.71 -16.48
C SER A 119 4.81 -16.95 -16.95
N GLY A 120 5.54 -17.89 -16.33
CA GLY A 120 6.97 -18.07 -16.59
C GLY A 120 7.80 -16.89 -16.11
N ARG A 121 7.41 -16.25 -15.00
CA ARG A 121 8.09 -15.10 -14.37
C ARG A 121 8.25 -13.86 -15.24
N THR A 122 7.49 -13.78 -16.34
CA THR A 122 7.58 -12.66 -17.29
C THR A 122 6.63 -11.52 -16.92
N TYR A 123 5.57 -11.80 -16.16
CA TYR A 123 4.56 -10.79 -15.86
C TYR A 123 4.97 -9.89 -14.69
N GLY A 124 5.11 -8.60 -14.99
CA GLY A 124 5.22 -7.55 -13.99
C GLY A 124 3.87 -7.08 -13.43
N SER A 125 3.93 -6.14 -12.48
CA SER A 125 2.77 -5.62 -11.75
C SER A 125 1.54 -5.20 -12.59
N PRO A 126 1.65 -4.64 -13.82
CA PRO A 126 0.47 -4.26 -14.60
C PRO A 126 -0.35 -5.47 -15.06
N ARG A 127 0.34 -6.54 -15.52
CA ARG A 127 -0.31 -7.77 -16.02
C ARG A 127 -0.86 -8.60 -14.87
N VAL A 128 -0.09 -8.74 -13.79
CA VAL A 128 -0.54 -9.42 -12.57
C VAL A 128 -1.80 -8.74 -12.01
N HIS A 129 -1.81 -7.41 -11.93
CA HIS A 129 -2.99 -6.67 -11.48
C HIS A 129 -4.23 -6.93 -12.35
N GLN A 130 -4.07 -7.03 -13.67
CA GLN A 130 -5.19 -7.33 -14.56
C GLN A 130 -5.76 -8.73 -14.30
N ILE A 131 -4.90 -9.71 -14.04
CA ILE A 131 -5.31 -11.09 -13.73
C ILE A 131 -6.01 -11.16 -12.38
N LEU A 132 -5.47 -10.51 -11.34
CA LEU A 132 -6.12 -10.41 -10.02
C LEU A 132 -7.53 -9.81 -10.14
N ARG A 133 -7.69 -8.75 -10.94
CA ARG A 133 -9.01 -8.16 -11.19
C ARG A 133 -9.98 -9.13 -11.88
N ARG A 134 -9.50 -9.94 -12.83
CA ARG A 134 -10.30 -10.97 -13.50
C ARG A 134 -10.72 -12.10 -12.55
N ARG A 135 -9.88 -12.40 -11.55
CA ARG A 135 -10.18 -13.35 -10.46
C ARG A 135 -11.07 -12.76 -9.36
N GLY A 136 -11.52 -11.51 -9.51
CA GLY A 136 -12.41 -10.84 -8.54
C GLY A 136 -11.68 -10.14 -7.39
N VAL A 137 -10.35 -10.17 -7.35
CA VAL A 137 -9.55 -9.55 -6.29
C VAL A 137 -9.32 -8.06 -6.58
N ARG A 138 -9.97 -7.20 -5.77
CA ARG A 138 -9.90 -5.74 -5.91
C ARG A 138 -8.73 -5.16 -5.12
N VAL A 139 -7.59 -5.03 -5.78
CA VAL A 139 -6.38 -4.39 -5.22
C VAL A 139 -5.89 -3.27 -6.12
N SER A 140 -5.36 -2.18 -5.55
CA SER A 140 -4.80 -1.09 -6.36
C SER A 140 -3.50 -1.52 -7.04
N ARG A 141 -3.24 -1.00 -8.26
CA ARG A 141 -1.99 -1.28 -8.98
C ARG A 141 -0.74 -0.95 -8.15
N LYS A 142 -0.79 0.12 -7.35
CA LYS A 142 0.30 0.51 -6.43
C LYS A 142 0.52 -0.55 -5.33
N ARG A 143 -0.55 -1.14 -4.79
CA ARG A 143 -0.45 -2.22 -3.78
C ARG A 143 0.20 -3.45 -4.40
N VAL A 144 -0.21 -3.86 -5.60
CA VAL A 144 0.40 -5.00 -6.32
C VAL A 144 1.90 -4.78 -6.55
N GLY A 145 2.29 -3.62 -7.08
CA GLY A 145 3.70 -3.31 -7.31
C GLY A 145 4.53 -3.26 -6.02
N ARG A 146 3.95 -2.77 -4.92
CA ARG A 146 4.60 -2.82 -3.61
C ARG A 146 4.82 -4.26 -3.15
N LEU A 147 3.78 -5.11 -3.21
CA LEU A 147 3.85 -6.50 -2.74
C LEU A 147 4.82 -7.35 -3.58
N MET A 148 4.84 -7.17 -4.90
CA MET A 148 5.84 -7.82 -5.77
C MET A 148 7.26 -7.46 -5.37
N ARG A 149 7.54 -6.17 -5.15
CA ARG A 149 8.87 -5.71 -4.72
C ARG A 149 9.27 -6.28 -3.35
N GLN A 150 8.33 -6.35 -2.41
CA GLN A 150 8.57 -6.92 -1.08
C GLN A 150 8.83 -8.44 -1.15
N ALA A 151 8.26 -9.12 -2.14
CA ALA A 151 8.42 -10.56 -2.36
C ALA A 151 9.59 -10.93 -3.30
N GLY A 152 10.25 -9.96 -3.94
CA GLY A 152 11.34 -10.22 -4.89
C GLY A 152 10.87 -10.78 -6.24
N LEU A 153 9.66 -10.40 -6.68
CA LEU A 153 9.02 -10.81 -7.94
C LEU A 153 9.03 -9.70 -8.99
#